data_AF-A0A527VR78-F1
#
_entry.id   AF-A0A527VR78-F1
#
_cell.length_a   1.000
_cell.length_b   1.000
_cell.length_c   1.000
_cell.angle_alpha   90.00
_cell.angle_beta   90.00
_cell.angle_gamma   90.00
#
_symmetry.space_group_name_H-M   'P 1'
#
loop_
_entity.id
_entity.type
_entity.pdbx_description
1 polymer ?
#
loop_
_entity_poly.entity_id
_entity_poly.type
_entity_poly.pdbx_seq_one_letter_code
_entity_poly.pdbx_strand_id
1 'polypeptide(L)'
;VDVQFEDHLPAILNALETNNVGNRLVLEVAQHLGENTVRCIAMDSTEGLVRGQDVFDTGAPISVPVGPGMLGRIINVIGEPVDEAGPVDAVELRAIHQPAPAYVDQSTEAQILVTGIKVLDLLAPYARGGKIGLFGGAGV
;
A
#
# COMPACT_ATOMS: atom_id res chain seq x y z
N VAL A 1 -2.41 -4.85 -16.69
CA VAL A 1 -3.39 -4.18 -17.56
C VAL A 1 -2.68 -3.03 -18.22
N ASP A 2 -2.69 -2.95 -19.55
CA ASP A 2 -2.05 -1.83 -20.26
C ASP A 2 -3.13 -0.79 -20.58
N VAL A 3 -2.86 0.48 -20.27
CA VAL A 3 -3.80 1.60 -20.41
C VAL A 3 -3.15 2.66 -21.29
N GLN A 4 -3.86 3.10 -22.32
CA GLN A 4 -3.40 4.13 -23.25
C GLN A 4 -4.04 5.47 -22.89
N PHE A 5 -3.22 6.52 -22.83
CA PHE A 5 -3.64 7.89 -22.58
C PHE A 5 -3.43 8.74 -23.85
N GLU A 6 -4.28 9.73 -24.10
CA GLU A 6 -4.12 10.60 -25.27
C GLU A 6 -3.17 11.78 -24.97
N ASP A 7 -3.38 12.45 -23.83
CA ASP A 7 -2.70 13.71 -23.50
C ASP A 7 -1.56 13.55 -22.48
N HIS A 8 -1.87 13.10 -21.25
CA HIS A 8 -0.92 13.03 -20.16
C HIS A 8 -0.66 11.57 -19.73
N LEU A 9 0.61 11.20 -19.55
CA LEU A 9 0.96 9.93 -18.92
C LEU A 9 0.99 10.08 -17.40
N PRO A 10 0.21 9.29 -16.65
CA PRO A 10 0.31 9.24 -15.20
C PRO A 10 1.70 8.81 -14.74
N ALA A 11 2.14 9.32 -13.59
CA ALA A 11 3.44 8.94 -13.03
C ALA A 11 3.48 7.46 -12.67
N ILE A 12 4.68 6.89 -12.63
CA ILE A 12 4.87 5.55 -12.04
C ILE A 12 4.44 5.63 -10.57
N LEU A 13 3.77 4.58 -10.10
CA LEU A 13 3.12 4.44 -8.79
C LEU A 13 1.79 5.20 -8.63
N ASN A 14 1.31 5.94 -9.64
CA ASN A 14 -0.03 6.51 -9.57
C ASN A 14 -1.10 5.42 -9.62
N ALA A 15 -2.19 5.66 -8.88
CA ALA A 15 -3.40 4.87 -8.94
C ALA A 15 -4.29 5.34 -10.09
N LEU A 16 -4.79 4.39 -10.85
CA LEU A 16 -5.85 4.57 -11.83
C LEU A 16 -7.10 3.82 -11.37
N GLU A 17 -8.26 4.32 -11.73
CA GLU A 17 -9.55 3.71 -11.39
C GLU A 17 -10.35 3.39 -12.64
N THR A 18 -10.96 2.22 -12.65
CA THR A 18 -11.95 1.82 -13.64
C THR A 18 -13.12 1.15 -12.93
N ASN A 19 -14.30 1.24 -13.52
CA ASN A 19 -15.42 0.40 -13.13
C ASN A 19 -15.22 -0.99 -13.73
N ASN A 20 -15.31 -2.08 -12.97
CA ASN A 20 -15.33 -3.44 -13.47
C ASN A 20 -16.64 -4.13 -13.04
N VAL A 21 -17.61 -4.26 -13.95
CA VAL A 21 -18.91 -4.90 -13.71
C VAL A 21 -19.63 -4.35 -12.46
N GLY A 22 -19.57 -3.04 -12.25
CA GLY A 22 -20.20 -2.35 -11.12
C GLY A 22 -19.32 -2.20 -9.89
N ASN A 23 -18.12 -2.80 -9.87
CA ASN A 23 -17.17 -2.68 -8.77
C ASN A 23 -16.04 -1.71 -9.12
N ARG A 24 -15.51 -1.01 -8.11
CA ARG A 24 -14.34 -0.15 -8.26
C ARG A 24 -13.09 -1.03 -8.37
N LEU A 25 -12.39 -0.96 -9.50
CA LEU A 25 -11.11 -1.62 -9.70
C LEU A 25 -9.99 -0.58 -9.75
N VAL A 26 -9.02 -0.73 -8.85
CA VAL A 26 -7.83 0.11 -8.78
C VAL A 26 -6.67 -0.58 -9.48
N LEU A 27 -5.96 0.18 -10.32
CA LEU A 27 -4.76 -0.22 -11.02
C LEU A 27 -3.60 0.67 -10.56
N GLU A 28 -2.41 0.12 -10.34
CA GLU A 28 -1.20 0.92 -10.06
C GLU A 28 -0.29 0.92 -11.28
N VAL A 29 0.16 2.09 -11.72
CA VAL A 29 1.12 2.21 -12.82
C VAL A 29 2.49 1.68 -12.40
N ALA A 30 2.94 0.60 -13.04
CA ALA A 30 4.24 -0.02 -12.73
C ALA A 30 5.36 0.47 -13.67
N GLN A 31 5.02 0.79 -14.93
CA GLN A 31 6.01 1.21 -15.93
C GLN A 31 5.36 1.95 -17.09
N HIS A 32 6.16 2.76 -17.79
CA HIS A 32 5.80 3.38 -19.07
C HIS A 32 6.34 2.54 -20.21
N LEU A 33 5.48 2.14 -21.15
CA LEU A 33 5.87 1.30 -22.30
C LEU A 33 6.28 2.11 -23.53
N GLY A 34 5.90 3.39 -23.59
CA GLY A 34 5.97 4.22 -24.81
C GLY A 34 4.59 4.31 -25.50
N GLU A 35 4.49 5.07 -26.58
CA GLU A 35 3.24 5.26 -27.36
C GLU A 35 2.04 5.68 -26.48
N ASN A 36 2.31 6.55 -25.50
CA ASN A 36 1.38 6.98 -24.46
C ASN A 36 0.67 5.84 -23.70
N THR A 37 1.33 4.70 -23.59
CA THR A 37 0.81 3.51 -22.90
C THR A 37 1.57 3.26 -21.61
N VAL A 38 0.80 3.02 -20.54
CA VAL A 38 1.32 2.60 -19.24
C VAL A 38 0.93 1.17 -18.97
N ARG A 39 1.80 0.42 -18.27
CA ARG A 39 1.49 -0.93 -17.79
C ARG A 39 1.23 -0.88 -16.30
N CYS A 40 0.06 -1.37 -15.94
CA CYS A 40 -0.44 -1.34 -14.58
C CYS A 40 -0.59 -2.74 -13.99
N ILE A 41 -0.49 -2.81 -12.66
CA ILE A 41 -0.82 -3.98 -11.84
C ILE A 41 -2.21 -3.74 -11.25
N ALA A 42 -3.12 -4.70 -11.41
CA ALA A 42 -4.46 -4.61 -10.84
C ALA A 42 -4.45 -5.05 -9.38
N MET A 43 -5.18 -4.33 -8.52
CA MET A 43 -5.29 -4.65 -7.09
C MET A 43 -6.40 -5.66 -6.79
N ASP A 44 -7.21 -6.01 -7.80
CA ASP A 44 -8.28 -7.01 -7.71
C ASP A 44 -8.41 -7.75 -9.07
N SER A 45 -9.35 -8.68 -9.16
CA SER A 45 -9.63 -9.48 -10.36
C SER A 45 -9.90 -8.60 -11.58
N THR A 46 -9.24 -8.94 -12.69
CA THR A 46 -9.43 -8.30 -14.00
C THR A 46 -10.42 -9.05 -14.88
N GLU A 47 -11.10 -10.06 -14.35
CA GLU A 47 -12.16 -10.76 -15.07
C GLU A 47 -13.30 -9.78 -15.38
N GLY A 48 -13.78 -9.80 -16.62
CA GLY A 48 -14.83 -8.87 -17.09
C GLY A 48 -14.32 -7.57 -17.69
N LEU A 49 -13.03 -7.23 -17.56
CA LEU A 49 -12.47 -6.06 -18.26
C LEU A 49 -12.48 -6.25 -19.77
N VAL A 50 -12.81 -5.18 -20.48
CA VAL A 50 -12.81 -5.13 -21.95
C VAL A 50 -11.90 -4.01 -22.45
N ARG A 51 -11.40 -4.16 -23.67
CA ARG A 51 -10.58 -3.11 -24.31
C ARG A 51 -11.44 -1.90 -24.65
N GLY A 52 -10.86 -0.71 -24.52
CA GLY A 52 -11.56 0.55 -24.75
C GLY A 52 -12.44 1.00 -23.57
N GLN A 53 -12.31 0.32 -22.42
CA GLN A 53 -12.95 0.74 -21.18
C GLN A 53 -12.26 1.98 -20.60
N ASP A 54 -13.07 2.92 -20.12
CA ASP A 54 -12.58 4.17 -19.56
C ASP A 54 -11.80 3.93 -18.26
N VAL A 55 -10.65 4.57 -18.16
CA VAL A 55 -9.79 4.54 -16.98
C VAL A 55 -9.48 5.98 -16.57
N PHE A 56 -9.59 6.26 -15.27
CA PHE A 56 -9.36 7.58 -14.69
C PHE A 56 -8.06 7.58 -13.90
N ASP A 57 -7.17 8.53 -14.21
CA ASP A 57 -5.99 8.78 -13.37
C ASP A 57 -6.40 9.57 -12.12
N THR A 58 -6.07 9.06 -10.94
CA THR A 58 -6.34 9.77 -9.68
C THR A 58 -5.34 10.90 -9.43
N GLY A 59 -4.23 10.93 -10.18
CA GLY A 59 -3.16 11.92 -10.07
C GLY A 59 -2.21 11.68 -8.90
N ALA A 60 -2.46 10.67 -8.07
CA ALA A 60 -1.66 10.33 -6.90
C ALA A 60 -1.52 8.81 -6.74
N PRO A 61 -0.56 8.33 -5.92
CA PRO A 61 -0.50 6.93 -5.54
C PRO A 61 -1.72 6.49 -4.74
N ILE A 62 -1.91 5.16 -4.64
CA ILE A 62 -2.91 4.58 -3.75
C ILE A 62 -2.75 5.18 -2.35
N SER A 63 -3.83 5.77 -1.84
CA SER A 63 -3.84 6.49 -0.57
C SER A 63 -4.80 5.81 0.39
N VAL A 64 -4.31 5.51 1.59
CA VAL A 64 -5.03 4.75 2.61
C VAL A 64 -5.34 5.62 3.82
N PRO A 65 -6.41 5.32 4.58
CA PRO A 65 -6.74 6.11 5.74
C PRO A 65 -5.75 5.87 6.88
N VAL A 66 -5.44 6.92 7.65
CA VAL A 66 -4.53 6.85 8.79
C VAL A 66 -5.10 7.59 10.00
N GLY A 67 -4.60 7.22 11.18
CA GLY A 67 -4.96 7.85 12.45
C GLY A 67 -5.57 6.87 13.46
N PRO A 68 -5.98 7.36 14.65
CA PRO A 68 -6.46 6.50 15.74
C PRO A 68 -7.70 5.67 15.41
N GLY A 69 -8.58 6.14 14.51
CA GLY A 69 -9.79 5.41 14.10
C GLY A 69 -9.52 4.13 13.31
N MET A 70 -8.28 3.90 12.87
CA MET A 70 -7.85 2.64 12.25
C MET A 70 -7.61 1.50 13.26
N LEU A 71 -7.47 1.81 14.54
CA LEU A 71 -7.16 0.79 15.55
C LEU A 71 -8.31 -0.21 15.67
N GLY A 72 -7.99 -1.49 15.45
CA GLY A 72 -8.96 -2.60 15.51
C GLY A 72 -9.75 -2.83 14.23
N ARG A 73 -9.47 -2.09 13.14
CA ARG A 73 -10.12 -2.27 11.83
C ARG A 73 -9.34 -3.23 10.94
N ILE A 74 -10.04 -3.92 10.03
CA ILE A 74 -9.41 -4.73 8.96
C ILE A 74 -9.60 -4.00 7.63
N ILE A 75 -8.49 -3.72 6.96
CA ILE A 75 -8.43 -2.87 5.76
C ILE A 75 -7.71 -3.62 4.64
N ASN A 76 -8.19 -3.48 3.42
CA ASN A 76 -7.54 -4.04 2.24
C ASN A 76 -6.42 -3.14 1.70
N VAL A 77 -5.76 -3.57 0.62
CA VAL A 77 -4.59 -2.86 0.04
C VAL A 77 -4.92 -1.45 -0.48
N ILE A 78 -6.18 -1.19 -0.85
CA ILE A 78 -6.62 0.11 -1.37
C ILE A 78 -7.23 1.02 -0.29
N GLY A 79 -7.21 0.60 0.97
CA GLY A 79 -7.66 1.42 2.11
C GLY A 79 -9.14 1.28 2.47
N GLU A 80 -9.85 0.31 1.90
CA GLU A 80 -11.27 0.06 2.19
C GLU A 80 -11.44 -0.94 3.35
N PRO A 81 -12.42 -0.71 4.24
CA PRO A 81 -12.70 -1.63 5.34
C PRO A 81 -13.39 -2.90 4.84
N VAL A 82 -12.90 -4.06 5.32
CA VAL A 82 -13.43 -5.40 4.98
C VAL A 82 -13.93 -6.15 6.21
N ASP A 83 -14.13 -5.45 7.32
CA ASP A 83 -14.56 -6.00 8.61
C ASP A 83 -16.08 -5.85 8.88
N GLU A 84 -16.85 -5.36 7.90
CA GLU A 84 -18.30 -5.10 8.01
C GLU A 84 -18.69 -4.11 9.14
N ALA A 85 -17.73 -3.40 9.74
CA ALA A 85 -17.94 -2.47 10.86
C ALA A 85 -18.24 -1.02 10.40
N GLY A 86 -18.68 -0.85 9.15
CA GLY A 86 -18.98 0.46 8.56
C GLY A 86 -17.74 1.25 8.13
N PRO A 87 -17.86 2.55 7.81
CA PRO A 87 -16.74 3.40 7.42
C PRO A 87 -15.68 3.56 8.52
N VAL A 88 -14.46 3.92 8.16
CA VAL A 88 -13.38 4.24 9.13
C VAL A 88 -13.37 5.74 9.38
N ASP A 89 -13.39 6.13 10.65
CA ASP A 89 -13.15 7.52 11.08
C ASP A 89 -11.66 7.86 10.94
N ALA A 90 -11.27 8.20 9.71
CA ALA A 90 -9.90 8.56 9.38
C ALA A 90 -9.65 10.06 9.62
N VAL A 91 -8.45 10.38 10.09
CA VAL A 91 -8.02 11.78 10.29
C VAL A 91 -7.43 12.35 9.00
N GLU A 92 -6.77 11.50 8.22
CA GLU A 92 -6.04 11.87 7.01
C GLU A 92 -5.96 10.65 6.07
N LEU A 93 -5.76 10.89 4.76
CA LEU A 93 -5.37 9.89 3.78
C LEU A 93 -3.87 10.03 3.48
N ARG A 94 -3.12 8.91 3.47
CA ARG A 94 -1.68 8.90 3.18
C ARG A 94 -1.35 7.95 2.05
N ALA A 95 -0.53 8.41 1.10
CA ALA A 95 -0.03 7.59 0.00
C ALA A 95 0.88 6.45 0.50
N ILE A 96 0.69 5.24 -0.01
CA ILE A 96 1.47 4.04 0.38
C ILE A 96 2.93 4.11 -0.05
N HIS A 97 3.22 4.85 -1.11
CA HIS A 97 4.58 5.09 -1.61
C HIS A 97 5.14 6.35 -0.96
N GLN A 98 6.04 6.17 0.00
CA GLN A 98 6.75 7.25 0.69
C GLN A 98 8.26 7.05 0.54
N PRO A 99 9.03 8.14 0.39
CA PRO A 99 10.48 8.04 0.45
C PRO A 99 10.91 7.53 1.84
N ALA A 100 12.01 6.80 1.88
CA ALA A 100 12.63 6.45 3.16
C ALA A 100 13.09 7.71 3.91
N PRO A 101 13.19 7.68 5.25
CA PRO A 101 13.76 8.77 6.02
C PRO A 101 15.15 9.18 5.52
N ALA A 102 15.41 10.49 5.45
CA ALA A 102 16.69 11.00 4.99
C ALA A 102 17.82 10.62 5.95
N TYR A 103 19.07 10.60 5.47
CA TYR A 103 20.24 10.25 6.29
C TYR A 103 20.36 11.12 7.55
N VAL A 104 20.00 12.39 7.47
CA VAL A 104 20.04 13.34 8.60
C VAL A 104 18.99 13.06 9.67
N ASP A 105 17.90 12.36 9.32
CA ASP A 105 16.83 11.98 10.23
C ASP A 105 17.09 10.61 10.88
N GLN A 106 18.13 9.91 10.45
CA GLN A 106 18.47 8.60 11.00
C GLN A 106 19.14 8.75 12.37
N SER A 107 18.55 8.12 13.38
CA SER A 107 19.17 8.04 14.70
C SER A 107 20.37 7.10 14.69
N THR A 108 21.48 7.53 15.28
CA THR A 108 22.68 6.70 15.51
C THR A 108 22.66 5.99 16.86
N GLU A 109 21.62 6.20 17.67
CA GLU A 109 21.52 5.61 19.00
C GLU A 109 21.07 4.14 18.94
N ALA A 110 21.88 3.26 19.51
CA ALA A 110 21.47 1.88 19.74
C ALA A 110 20.59 1.81 20.99
N GLN A 111 19.28 1.63 20.79
CA GLN A 111 18.31 1.46 21.87
C GLN A 111 17.68 0.07 21.83
N ILE A 112 17.52 -0.56 23.00
CA ILE A 112 16.82 -1.84 23.13
C ILE A 112 15.30 -1.60 23.22
N LEU A 113 14.53 -2.36 22.46
CA LEU A 113 13.09 -2.50 22.61
C LEU A 113 12.82 -3.65 23.59
N VAL A 114 12.47 -3.30 24.83
CA VAL A 114 12.13 -4.30 25.86
C VAL A 114 10.79 -4.96 25.50
N THR A 115 10.81 -6.28 25.34
CA THR A 115 9.63 -7.05 24.91
C THR A 115 8.85 -7.65 26.07
N GLY A 116 9.52 -7.86 27.22
CA GLY A 116 8.97 -8.61 28.36
C GLY A 116 9.09 -10.13 28.20
N ILE A 117 9.69 -10.61 27.11
CA ILE A 117 9.87 -12.04 26.81
C ILE A 117 11.31 -12.42 27.15
N LYS A 118 11.50 -13.19 28.22
CA LYS A 118 12.83 -13.53 28.76
C LYS A 118 13.82 -14.02 27.71
N VAL A 119 13.40 -14.95 26.84
CA VAL A 119 14.29 -15.53 25.84
C VAL A 119 14.73 -14.50 24.80
N LEU A 120 13.85 -13.58 24.42
CA LEU A 120 14.16 -12.50 23.48
C LEU A 120 15.04 -11.44 24.16
N ASP A 121 14.60 -10.93 25.31
CA ASP A 121 15.31 -9.85 26.01
C ASP A 121 16.71 -10.27 26.49
N LEU A 122 16.95 -11.56 26.76
CA LEU A 122 18.25 -12.08 27.20
C LEU A 122 19.15 -12.55 26.06
N LEU A 123 18.63 -13.33 25.10
CA LEU A 123 19.47 -14.01 24.10
C LEU A 123 19.48 -13.30 22.74
N ALA A 124 18.39 -12.62 22.38
CA ALA A 124 18.23 -11.97 21.08
C ALA A 124 17.49 -10.63 21.22
N PRO A 125 18.05 -9.65 21.95
CA PRO A 125 17.35 -8.41 22.26
C PRO A 125 17.02 -7.62 21.00
N TYR A 126 15.79 -7.11 20.93
CA TYR A 126 15.31 -6.37 19.77
C TYR A 126 15.82 -4.93 19.79
N ALA A 127 16.36 -4.44 18.69
CA ALA A 127 16.74 -3.04 18.54
C ALA A 127 15.49 -2.20 18.20
N ARG A 128 15.27 -1.09 18.92
CA ARG A 128 14.19 -0.14 18.60
C ARG A 128 14.46 0.48 17.24
N GLY A 129 13.45 0.48 16.36
CA GLY A 129 13.58 0.93 14.98
C GLY A 129 14.32 -0.05 14.06
N GLY A 130 14.73 -1.21 14.57
CA GLY A 130 15.35 -2.28 13.79
C GLY A 130 14.33 -3.14 13.03
N LYS A 131 14.84 -4.01 12.15
CA LYS A 131 14.06 -5.04 11.45
C LYS A 131 14.33 -6.39 12.11
N ILE A 132 13.28 -7.15 12.41
CA ILE A 132 13.35 -8.44 13.11
C ILE A 132 12.77 -9.52 12.20
N GLY A 133 13.50 -10.61 12.00
CA GLY A 133 13.00 -11.78 11.28
C GLY A 133 12.41 -12.80 12.25
N LEU A 134 11.19 -13.24 11.99
CA LEU A 134 10.55 -14.36 12.69
C LEU A 134 10.54 -15.56 11.76
N PHE A 135 11.37 -16.55 12.06
CA PHE A 135 11.48 -17.78 11.26
C PHE A 135 10.78 -18.91 12.01
N GLY A 136 9.64 -19.36 11.48
CA GLY A 136 8.84 -20.43 12.05
C GLY A 136 8.17 -21.27 10.96
N GLY A 137 7.75 -22.47 11.35
CA GLY A 137 6.90 -23.34 10.53
C GLY A 137 5.43 -23.28 10.97
N ALA A 138 4.62 -24.23 10.53
CA ALA A 138 3.27 -24.39 11.05
C ALA A 138 3.32 -24.99 12.47
N GLY A 139 2.73 -24.30 13.45
CA GLY A 139 2.55 -24.80 14.83
C GLY A 139 3.72 -24.58 15.79
N VAL A 140 4.59 -23.60 15.54
CA VAL A 140 5.68 -23.20 16.45
C VAL A 140 5.39 -21.89 17.16
#